data_AF-A0AAQ4CRN1-F1
#
_entry.id   AF-A0AAQ4CRN1-F1
#
_cell.length_a   1.000
_cell.length_b   1.000
_cell.length_c   1.000
_cell.angle_alpha   90.00
_cell.angle_beta   90.00
_cell.angle_gamma   90.00
#
_symmetry.space_group_name_H-M   'P 1'
#
loop_
_entity.id
_entity.type
_entity.pdbx_description
1 polymer ?
#
loop_
_entity_poly.entity_id
_entity_poly.type
_entity_poly.pdbx_seq_one_letter_code
_entity_poly.pdbx_strand_id
1 'polypeptide(L)'
;MIKRNIILEYCKTPKTFSELKELTGMSDAGLSKALHELIKKGYLQKTSEGKYVITDKALVEKYKERILNGIWFKYYGVSDEKIEKIADLLKDEREFYIVASKEYRDEILNDLIILLQQFL
;
A
#
# COMPACT_ATOMS: atom_id res chain seq x y z
N MET A 1 -12.83 12.32 1.55
CA MET A 1 -11.96 11.21 1.10
C MET A 1 -10.50 11.35 1.58
N ILE A 2 -9.94 12.57 1.64
CA ILE A 2 -8.52 12.86 1.99
C ILE A 2 -8.05 12.32 3.36
N LYS A 3 -8.89 12.32 4.40
CA LYS A 3 -8.48 11.93 5.77
C LYS A 3 -8.30 10.42 6.01
N ARG A 4 -8.92 9.55 5.20
CA ARG A 4 -8.79 8.08 5.36
C ARG A 4 -7.41 7.58 4.93
N ASN A 5 -6.85 8.15 3.86
CA ASN A 5 -5.51 7.80 3.40
C ASN A 5 -4.42 8.17 4.41
N ILE A 6 -4.62 9.28 5.14
CA ILE A 6 -3.70 9.74 6.18
C ILE A 6 -3.59 8.74 7.34
N ILE A 7 -4.71 8.13 7.77
CA ILE A 7 -4.69 7.12 8.85
C ILE A 7 -3.87 5.90 8.42
N LEU A 8 -4.08 5.38 7.21
CA LEU A 8 -3.34 4.23 6.71
C LEU A 8 -1.84 4.52 6.60
N GLU A 9 -1.46 5.73 6.17
CA GLU A 9 -0.05 6.13 6.11
C GLU A 9 0.61 6.16 7.50
N TYR A 10 -0.06 6.69 8.53
CA TYR A 10 0.49 6.69 9.88
C TYR A 10 0.54 5.31 10.53
N CYS A 11 -0.40 4.42 10.18
CA CYS A 11 -0.47 3.06 10.70
C CYS A 11 0.51 2.07 10.03
N LYS A 12 1.40 2.52 9.13
CA LYS A 12 2.55 1.71 8.68
C LYS A 12 3.44 1.30 9.85
N THR A 13 3.56 2.19 10.83
CA THR A 13 4.07 1.86 12.16
C THR A 13 2.88 1.70 13.11
N PRO A 14 2.88 0.75 14.06
CA PRO A 14 1.78 0.60 15.01
C PRO A 14 1.50 1.90 15.79
N LYS A 15 0.25 2.39 15.75
CA LYS A 15 -0.17 3.63 16.42
C LYS A 15 -1.34 3.41 17.37
N THR A 16 -1.33 4.09 18.51
CA THR A 16 -2.48 4.16 19.42
C THR A 16 -3.56 5.10 18.89
N PHE A 17 -4.76 5.02 19.47
CA PHE A 17 -5.85 5.95 19.14
C PHE A 17 -5.46 7.41 19.43
N SER A 18 -4.80 7.67 20.55
CA SER A 18 -4.38 9.01 20.96
C SER A 18 -3.36 9.62 20.00
N GLU A 19 -2.34 8.84 19.58
CA GLU A 19 -1.38 9.30 18.57
C GLU A 19 -2.08 9.62 17.25
N LEU A 20 -3.00 8.77 16.79
CA LEU A 20 -3.74 9.02 15.55
C LEU A 20 -4.63 10.25 15.67
N LYS A 21 -5.25 10.50 16.82
CA LYS A 21 -6.06 11.70 17.08
C LYS A 21 -5.21 12.96 16.92
N GLU A 22 -4.03 12.98 17.54
CA GLU A 22 -3.10 14.10 17.46
C GLU A 22 -2.61 14.33 16.02
N LEU A 23 -2.17 13.28 15.34
CA LEU A 23 -1.63 13.35 13.99
C LEU A 23 -2.68 13.73 12.94
N THR A 24 -3.94 13.32 13.12
CA THR A 24 -5.00 13.53 12.12
C THR A 24 -5.87 14.75 12.41
N GLY A 25 -5.83 15.30 13.63
CA GLY A 25 -6.69 16.38 14.09
C GLY A 25 -8.19 16.02 14.06
N MET A 26 -8.54 14.73 14.13
CA MET A 26 -9.92 14.27 14.08
C MET A 26 -10.58 14.30 15.47
N SER A 27 -11.90 14.46 15.51
CA SER A 27 -12.67 14.25 16.74
C SER A 27 -12.73 12.77 17.10
N ASP A 28 -13.00 12.45 18.37
CA ASP A 28 -13.05 11.05 18.84
C ASP A 28 -14.08 10.21 18.08
N ALA A 29 -15.26 10.76 17.86
CA ALA A 29 -16.32 10.10 17.09
C ALA A 29 -15.90 9.91 15.62
N GLY A 30 -15.26 10.92 15.02
CA GLY A 30 -14.78 10.87 13.64
C GLY A 30 -13.69 9.82 13.44
N LEU A 31 -12.70 9.80 14.33
CA LEU A 31 -11.59 8.84 14.28
C LEU A 31 -12.09 7.42 14.54
N SER A 32 -12.96 7.23 15.54
CA SER A 32 -13.55 5.92 15.85
C SER A 32 -14.32 5.35 14.66
N LYS A 33 -15.13 6.17 14.01
CA LYS A 33 -15.87 5.76 12.79
C LYS A 33 -14.91 5.37 11.67
N ALA A 34 -13.88 6.18 11.41
CA ALA A 34 -12.92 5.91 10.36
C ALA A 34 -12.12 4.63 10.61
N LEU A 35 -11.63 4.43 11.84
CA LEU A 35 -10.91 3.21 12.23
C LEU A 35 -11.79 1.98 12.11
N HIS A 36 -13.04 2.04 12.58
CA HIS A 36 -13.98 0.93 12.46
C HIS A 36 -14.24 0.56 11.00
N GLU A 37 -14.42 1.53 10.11
CA GLU A 37 -14.61 1.27 8.68
C GLU A 37 -13.37 0.64 8.04
N LEU A 38 -12.16 1.11 8.38
CA LEU A 38 -10.90 0.56 7.86
C LEU A 38 -10.65 -0.86 8.36
N ILE A 39 -10.96 -1.15 9.63
CA ILE A 39 -10.91 -2.51 10.20
C ILE A 39 -11.94 -3.42 9.53
N LYS A 40 -13.18 -2.97 9.38
CA LYS A 40 -14.24 -3.74 8.72
C LYS A 40 -13.88 -4.08 7.27
N LYS A 41 -13.20 -3.19 6.57
CA LYS A 41 -12.68 -3.43 5.21
C LYS A 41 -11.44 -4.32 5.19
N GLY A 42 -10.85 -4.58 6.34
CA GLY A 42 -9.66 -5.40 6.51
C GLY A 42 -8.36 -4.69 6.17
N TYR A 43 -8.33 -3.35 6.15
CA TYR A 43 -7.10 -2.56 5.90
C TYR A 43 -6.29 -2.27 7.16
N LEU A 44 -6.95 -2.31 8.31
CA LEU A 44 -6.31 -2.17 9.61
C LEU A 44 -6.65 -3.37 10.48
N GLN A 45 -5.75 -3.70 11.38
CA GLN A 45 -6.03 -4.57 12.52
C GLN A 45 -5.65 -3.85 13.81
N LYS A 46 -6.36 -4.16 14.89
CA LYS A 46 -6.03 -3.71 16.23
C LYS A 46 -5.25 -4.81 16.94
N THR A 47 -4.04 -4.52 17.39
CA THR A 47 -3.19 -5.45 18.12
C THR A 47 -3.73 -5.68 19.54
N SER A 48 -3.25 -6.73 20.21
CA SER A 48 -3.55 -7.00 21.62
C SER A 48 -3.14 -5.85 22.56
N GLU A 49 -2.11 -5.10 22.20
CA GLU A 49 -1.67 -3.88 22.91
C GLU A 49 -2.54 -2.64 22.64
N GLY A 50 -3.59 -2.78 21.83
CA GLY A 50 -4.50 -1.70 21.51
C GLY A 50 -4.00 -0.71 20.46
N LYS A 51 -2.92 -1.04 19.74
CA LYS A 51 -2.40 -0.26 18.60
C LYS A 51 -3.07 -0.68 17.30
N TYR A 52 -3.09 0.21 16.32
CA TYR A 52 -3.61 -0.03 14.98
C TYR A 52 -2.42 -0.16 14.02
N VAL A 53 -2.45 -1.18 13.17
CA VAL A 53 -1.43 -1.45 12.14
C VAL A 53 -2.12 -1.82 10.83
N ILE A 54 -1.50 -1.44 9.71
CA ILE A 54 -1.98 -1.87 8.39
C ILE A 54 -1.91 -3.39 8.23
N THR A 55 -2.75 -3.91 7.35
CA THR A 55 -2.74 -5.29 6.90
C THR A 55 -2.18 -5.37 5.48
N ASP A 56 -1.81 -6.58 5.04
CA ASP A 56 -1.35 -6.82 3.66
C ASP A 56 -2.38 -6.39 2.61
N LYS A 57 -3.68 -6.47 2.95
CA LYS A 57 -4.75 -6.01 2.07
C LYS A 57 -4.70 -4.51 1.80
N ALA A 58 -4.34 -3.71 2.82
CA ALA A 58 -4.18 -2.27 2.64
C ALA A 58 -3.02 -1.93 1.70
N LEU A 59 -1.97 -2.75 1.72
CA LEU A 59 -0.83 -2.63 0.81
C LEU A 59 -1.26 -2.99 -0.62
N VAL A 60 -1.95 -4.11 -0.81
CA VAL A 60 -2.36 -4.59 -2.15
C VAL A 60 -3.24 -3.58 -2.89
N GLU A 61 -4.23 -2.97 -2.22
CA GLU A 61 -5.14 -2.01 -2.88
C GLU A 61 -4.49 -0.66 -3.24
N LYS A 62 -3.27 -0.40 -2.77
CA LYS A 62 -2.49 0.77 -3.19
C LYS A 62 -2.00 0.64 -4.63
N TYR A 63 -1.79 -0.57 -5.13
CA TYR A 63 -1.19 -0.81 -6.43
C TYR A 63 -2.26 -1.02 -7.50
N LYS A 64 -1.98 -0.53 -8.70
CA LYS A 64 -2.70 -0.92 -9.91
C LYS A 64 -2.08 -2.19 -10.48
N GLU A 65 -2.89 -2.99 -11.15
CA GLU A 65 -2.44 -4.17 -11.89
C GLU A 65 -2.90 -4.11 -13.34
N ARG A 66 -2.01 -4.46 -14.29
CA ARG A 66 -2.30 -4.55 -15.73
C ARG A 66 -1.48 -5.66 -16.38
N ILE A 67 -1.99 -6.25 -17.45
CA ILE A 67 -1.24 -7.16 -18.33
C ILE A 67 -1.14 -6.50 -19.70
N LEU A 68 0.08 -6.28 -20.20
CA LEU A 68 0.36 -5.65 -21.49
C LEU A 68 1.50 -6.41 -22.18
N ASN A 69 1.37 -6.73 -23.46
CA ASN A 69 2.38 -7.50 -24.22
C ASN A 69 2.83 -8.80 -23.53
N GLY A 70 1.92 -9.46 -22.78
CA GLY A 70 2.25 -10.66 -22.01
C GLY A 70 2.98 -10.41 -20.69
N ILE A 71 3.27 -9.15 -20.35
CA ILE A 71 3.94 -8.74 -19.11
C ILE A 71 2.89 -8.31 -18.10
N TRP A 72 2.93 -8.89 -16.90
CA TRP A 72 2.11 -8.46 -15.77
C TRP A 72 2.82 -7.35 -14.99
N PHE A 73 2.14 -6.23 -14.81
CA PHE A 73 2.61 -5.06 -14.07
C PHE A 73 1.78 -4.88 -12.81
N LYS A 74 2.47 -4.71 -11.69
CA LYS A 74 1.90 -4.18 -10.45
C LYS A 74 2.66 -2.93 -10.04
N TYR A 75 1.97 -1.79 -9.96
CA TYR A 75 2.64 -0.49 -9.84
C TYR A 75 1.84 0.55 -9.04
N TYR A 76 2.55 1.49 -8.43
CA TYR A 76 2.00 2.64 -7.71
C TYR A 76 2.77 3.90 -8.08
N GLY A 77 2.06 5.04 -8.21
CA GLY A 77 2.68 6.34 -8.49
C GLY A 77 3.22 6.53 -9.91
N VAL A 78 2.98 5.57 -10.82
CA VAL A 78 3.33 5.64 -12.24
C VAL A 78 2.04 5.74 -13.07
N SER A 79 2.04 6.56 -14.12
CA SER A 79 0.89 6.71 -15.01
C SER A 79 0.76 5.53 -15.96
N ASP A 80 -0.48 5.23 -16.38
CA ASP A 80 -0.77 4.08 -17.23
C ASP A 80 -0.06 4.19 -18.60
N GLU A 81 0.02 5.40 -19.18
CA GLU A 81 0.80 5.68 -20.40
C GLU A 81 2.29 5.34 -20.27
N LYS A 82 2.89 5.55 -19.09
CA LYS A 82 4.30 5.21 -18.86
C LYS A 82 4.49 3.70 -18.74
N ILE A 83 3.53 3.01 -18.14
CA ILE A 83 3.55 1.55 -18.05
C ILE A 83 3.41 0.92 -19.45
N GLU A 84 2.58 1.49 -20.32
CA GLU A 84 2.49 1.07 -21.72
C GLU A 84 3.83 1.22 -22.45
N LYS A 85 4.52 2.35 -22.29
CA LYS A 85 5.87 2.56 -22.84
C LYS A 85 6.90 1.55 -22.31
N ILE A 86 6.83 1.23 -21.02
CA ILE A 86 7.73 0.23 -20.41
C ILE A 86 7.42 -1.17 -20.97
N ALA A 87 6.14 -1.52 -21.14
CA ALA A 87 5.72 -2.79 -21.73
C ALA A 87 6.22 -2.95 -23.18
N ASP A 88 6.22 -1.87 -23.96
CA ASP A 88 6.75 -1.91 -25.33
C ASP A 88 8.27 -2.09 -25.39
N LEU A 89 9.01 -1.54 -24.40
CA LEU A 89 10.46 -1.70 -24.31
C LEU A 89 10.89 -3.11 -23.91
N LEU A 90 10.06 -3.82 -23.13
CA LEU A 90 10.41 -5.11 -22.54
C LEU A 90 9.76 -6.32 -23.25
N LYS A 91 8.99 -6.09 -24.32
CA LYS A 91 8.16 -7.12 -24.97
C LYS A 91 8.92 -8.31 -25.57
N ASP A 92 10.19 -8.11 -25.92
CA ASP A 92 11.03 -9.12 -26.56
C ASP A 92 11.83 -9.95 -25.53
N GLU A 93 11.74 -9.58 -24.26
CA GLU A 93 12.42 -10.28 -23.17
C GLU A 93 11.67 -11.55 -22.79
N ARG A 94 12.41 -12.65 -22.61
CA ARG A 94 11.82 -13.97 -22.31
C ARG A 94 11.41 -14.15 -20.85
N GLU A 95 12.31 -13.85 -19.92
CA GLU A 95 12.05 -13.94 -18.48
C GLU A 95 12.84 -12.85 -17.77
N PHE A 96 12.15 -12.03 -16.98
CA PHE A 96 12.78 -10.95 -16.24
C PHE A 96 11.96 -10.57 -15.00
N TYR A 97 12.65 -9.93 -14.03
CA TYR A 97 12.04 -9.37 -12.83
C TYR A 97 12.67 -7.98 -12.57
N ILE A 98 11.83 -6.98 -12.29
CA ILE A 98 12.30 -5.63 -11.98
C ILE A 98 11.66 -5.18 -10.66
N VAL A 99 12.52 -4.82 -9.70
CA VAL A 99 12.12 -4.13 -8.48
C VAL A 99 12.75 -2.74 -8.50
N ALA A 100 11.92 -1.71 -8.56
CA ALA A 100 12.38 -0.33 -8.64
C ALA A 100 11.55 0.58 -7.75
N SER A 101 12.22 1.53 -7.10
CA SER A 101 11.62 2.60 -6.31
C SER A 101 12.43 3.88 -6.50
N LYS A 102 11.77 5.03 -6.40
CA LYS A 102 12.44 6.34 -6.40
C LYS A 102 13.32 6.54 -5.16
N GLU A 103 13.01 5.85 -4.07
CA GLU A 103 13.72 5.94 -2.79
C GLU A 103 14.01 4.55 -2.24
N TYR A 104 15.20 4.38 -1.67
CA TYR A 104 15.56 3.18 -0.93
C TYR A 104 15.19 3.38 0.55
N ARG A 105 14.06 2.81 0.97
CA ARG A 105 13.59 2.79 2.35
C ARG A 105 13.18 1.37 2.71
N ASP A 106 13.54 0.90 3.90
CA ASP A 106 13.26 -0.47 4.35
C ASP A 106 11.76 -0.81 4.28
N GLU A 107 10.88 0.15 4.57
CA GLU A 107 9.43 -0.01 4.44
C GLU A 107 9.00 -0.34 3.00
N ILE A 108 9.57 0.36 2.01
CA ILE A 108 9.27 0.15 0.58
C ILE A 108 9.87 -1.18 0.13
N LEU A 109 11.06 -1.53 0.64
CA LEU A 109 11.70 -2.81 0.35
C LEU A 109 10.84 -3.97 0.85
N ASN A 110 10.31 -3.89 2.06
CA ASN A 110 9.42 -4.89 2.63
C ASN A 110 8.12 -5.03 1.81
N ASP A 111 7.50 -3.91 1.44
CA ASP A 111 6.33 -3.92 0.55
C ASP A 111 6.65 -4.62 -0.78
N LEU A 112 7.79 -4.31 -1.39
CA LEU A 112 8.23 -4.90 -2.67
C LEU A 112 8.62 -6.39 -2.53
N ILE A 113 9.19 -6.80 -1.39
CA ILE A 113 9.53 -8.20 -1.09
C ILE A 113 8.26 -9.04 -0.90
N ILE A 114 7.24 -8.52 -0.21
CA ILE A 114 5.93 -9.18 -0.08
C ILE A 114 5.32 -9.42 -1.47
N LEU A 115 5.45 -8.45 -2.38
CA LEU A 115 4.98 -8.64 -3.75
C LEU A 115 5.70 -9.81 -4.42
N LEU A 116 7.03 -9.91 -4.33
CA LEU A 116 7.78 -11.02 -4.94
C LEU A 116 7.47 -12.40 -4.32
N GLN A 117 7.19 -12.47 -3.01
CA GLN A 117 6.90 -13.73 -2.31
C GLN A 117 5.56 -14.38 -2.71
N GLN A 118 4.65 -13.66 -3.37
CA GLN A 118 3.40 -14.23 -3.88
C GLN A 118 3.55 -14.93 -5.24
N PHE A 119 4.76 -14.93 -5.81
CA PHE A 119 5.05 -15.45 -7.16
C PHE A 119 6.11 -16.56 -7.19
N LEU A 120 6.67 -16.93 -6.03
CA LEU A 120 7.54 -18.10 -5.82
C LEU A 120 6.81 -19.12 -4.94
#